data_AF-A0A371MUG4-F1
#
_entry.id   AF-A0A371MUG4-F1
#
_cell.length_a   1.000
_cell.length_b   1.000
_cell.length_c   1.000
_cell.angle_alpha   90.00
_cell.angle_beta   90.00
_cell.angle_gamma   90.00
#
_symmetry.space_group_name_H-M   'P 1'
#
loop_
_entity.id
_entity.type
_entity.pdbx_description
1 polymer ?
#
loop_
_entity_poly.entity_id
_entity_poly.type
_entity_poly.pdbx_seq_one_letter_code
_entity_poly.pdbx_strand_id
1 'polypeptide(L)' 'MSVVPHQFHFADGFVKRPTDPGLGIDVDEAYVRERSRGEVNWYNPVWHHDDGRLAEW' A
#
# COMPACT_ATOMS: atom_id res chain seq x y z
N MET A 1 4.71 -5.77 -21.01
CA MET A 1 5.46 -6.74 -20.17
C MET A 1 5.76 -6.02 -18.86
N SER A 2 5.03 -6.32 -17.79
CA SER A 2 5.32 -5.69 -16.49
C SER A 2 6.53 -6.41 -15.90
N VAL A 3 7.67 -5.72 -15.87
CA VAL A 3 8.88 -6.17 -15.18
C VAL A 3 8.59 -6.03 -13.70
N VAL A 4 8.66 -7.13 -12.94
CA VAL A 4 8.66 -7.05 -11.49
C VAL A 4 9.86 -6.19 -11.10
N PRO A 5 9.69 -5.01 -10.47
CA PRO A 5 10.82 -4.15 -10.16
C PRO A 5 11.74 -4.92 -9.21
N HIS A 6 13.03 -5.00 -9.54
CA HIS A 6 13.99 -5.71 -8.71
C HIS A 6 14.03 -5.18 -7.26
N GLN A 7 13.57 -3.93 -7.06
CA GLN A 7 13.52 -3.26 -5.75
C GLN A 7 12.59 -3.94 -4.75
N PHE A 8 11.62 -4.74 -5.20
CA PHE A 8 10.68 -5.46 -4.35
C PHE A 8 10.92 -6.97 -4.33
N HIS A 9 12.12 -7.42 -4.72
CA HIS A 9 12.50 -8.81 -4.55
C HIS A 9 12.85 -9.11 -3.08
N PHE A 10 12.07 -9.98 -2.46
CA PHE A 10 12.31 -10.46 -1.10
C PHE A 10 13.06 -11.80 -1.13
N ALA A 11 14.10 -11.93 -0.30
CA ALA A 11 14.84 -13.17 -0.09
C ALA A 11 15.09 -13.35 1.41
N ASP A 12 14.80 -14.55 1.92
CA ASP A 12 14.99 -14.92 3.34
C ASP A 12 14.31 -13.95 4.34
N GLY A 13 13.20 -13.33 3.94
CA GLY A 13 12.46 -12.36 4.75
C GLY A 13 13.00 -10.92 4.67
N PHE A 14 14.00 -10.66 3.84
CA PHE A 14 14.61 -9.34 3.67
C PHE A 14 14.42 -8.78 2.26
N VAL A 15 14.32 -7.46 2.17
CA VAL A 15 14.42 -6.73 0.90
C VAL A 15 15.79 -6.07 0.80
N LYS A 16 16.38 -6.05 -0.40
CA LYS A 16 17.63 -5.33 -0.64
C LYS A 16 17.34 -3.84 -0.70
N ARG A 17 18.26 -3.03 -0.18
CA ARG A 17 18.18 -1.57 -0.30
C ARG A 17 18.28 -1.17 -1.79
N PRO A 18 17.35 -0.34 -2.31
CA PRO A 18 17.47 0.23 -3.65
C PRO A 18 18.75 1.04 -3.82
N THR A 19 19.37 0.96 -5.00
CA THR A 19 20.63 1.68 -5.32
C THR A 19 20.47 2.75 -6.38
N ASP A 20 19.29 2.80 -7.02
CA ASP A 20 18.99 3.81 -8.04
C ASP A 20 18.67 5.16 -7.38
N PRO A 21 18.77 6.28 -8.12
CA PRO A 21 18.46 7.60 -7.59
C PRO A 21 17.05 7.71 -7.00
N GLY A 22 16.92 8.52 -5.94
CA GLY A 22 15.64 8.73 -5.28
C GLY A 22 15.12 7.45 -4.61
N LEU A 23 13.86 7.10 -4.91
CA LEU A 23 13.24 5.88 -4.36
C LEU A 23 13.53 4.62 -5.20
N GLY A 24 14.08 4.76 -6.42
CA GLY A 24 14.29 3.66 -7.34
C GLY A 24 12.99 3.01 -7.85
N ILE A 25 11.86 3.74 -7.81
CA ILE A 25 10.53 3.24 -8.18
C ILE A 25 10.00 4.04 -9.37
N ASP A 26 9.61 3.33 -10.43
CA ASP A 26 8.80 3.88 -11.52
C ASP A 26 7.32 3.63 -11.23
N VAL A 27 6.51 4.70 -11.28
CA VAL A 27 5.07 4.65 -11.02
C VAL A 27 4.31 4.69 -12.33
N ASP A 28 3.37 3.77 -12.53
CA ASP A 28 2.37 3.87 -13.60
C ASP A 28 1.31 4.91 -13.23
N GLU A 29 1.56 6.17 -13.59
CA GLU A 29 0.65 7.27 -13.29
C GLU A 29 -0.73 7.14 -13.95
N ALA A 30 -0.80 6.55 -15.15
CA ALA A 30 -2.06 6.40 -15.85
C ALA A 30 -2.97 5.46 -15.08
N TYR A 31 -2.42 4.34 -14.62
CA TYR A 31 -3.13 3.40 -13.75
C TYR A 31 -3.52 4.05 -12.42
N VAL A 32 -2.63 4.79 -11.76
CA VAL A 32 -2.96 5.49 -10.50
C VAL A 32 -4.13 6.46 -10.68
N ARG A 33 -4.13 7.25 -11.76
CA ARG A 33 -5.21 8.22 -12.06
C ARG A 33 -6.52 7.55 -12.42
N GLU A 34 -6.49 6.38 -13.06
CA GLU A 34 -7.69 5.58 -13.33
C GLU A 34 -8.30 5.09 -12.02
N ARG A 35 -7.48 4.46 -11.17
CA ARG A 35 -7.93 3.85 -9.91
C ARG A 35 -8.35 4.88 -8.87
N SER A 36 -7.76 6.08 -8.89
CA SER A 36 -8.14 7.18 -7.99
C SER A 36 -9.54 7.73 -8.24
N ARG A 37 -10.17 7.41 -9.38
CA ARG A 37 -11.55 7.82 -9.70
C ARG A 37 -12.59 6.86 -9.11
N GLY A 38 -12.18 5.70 -8.60
CA GLY A 38 -13.07 4.78 -7.93
C GLY A 38 -13.60 5.39 -6.63
N GLU A 39 -14.89 5.25 -6.36
CA GLU A 39 -15.44 5.56 -5.05
C GLU A 39 -14.99 4.48 -4.06
N VAL A 40 -14.31 4.91 -2.99
CA VAL A 40 -13.88 4.04 -1.90
C VAL A 40 -14.49 4.59 -0.62
N ASN A 41 -15.36 3.79 0.00
CA ASN A 41 -15.91 4.13 1.31
C ASN A 41 -14.86 3.80 2.39
N TRP A 42 -13.77 4.56 2.41
CA TRP A 42 -12.69 4.37 3.37
C TRP A 42 -12.99 5.15 4.65
N TYR A 43 -13.29 4.41 5.69
CA TYR A 43 -13.37 4.90 7.07
C TYR A 43 -12.80 3.84 7.99
N ASN A 44 -12.32 4.28 9.16
CA ASN A 44 -11.86 3.34 10.17
C ASN A 44 -13.07 2.58 10.73
N PRO A 45 -13.00 1.24 10.85
CA PRO A 45 -14.06 0.49 11.50
C PRO A 45 -14.19 0.94 12.96
N VAL A 46 -15.42 1.18 13.41
CA VAL A 46 -15.71 1.57 14.79
C VAL A 46 -16.13 0.32 15.56
N TRP A 47 -15.39 0.00 16.59
CA TRP A 47 -15.63 -1.16 17.44
C TRP A 47 -16.28 -0.72 18.75
N HIS A 48 -17.19 -1.55 19.25
CA HIS A 48 -17.83 -1.35 20.54
C HIS A 48 -17.65 -2.61 21.38
N HIS A 49 -17.45 -2.42 22.69
CA HIS A 49 -17.53 -3.50 23.67
C HIS A 49 -18.98 -3.96 23.82
N ASP A 50 -19.18 -5.12 24.47
CA ASP A 50 -20.52 -5.69 24.70
C ASP A 50 -21.44 -4.76 25.51
N ASP A 51 -20.87 -3.82 26.27
CA ASP A 51 -21.57 -2.79 27.03
C ASP A 51 -21.88 -1.51 26.22
N GLY A 52 -21.56 -1.50 24.92
CA GLY A 52 -21.82 -0.41 23.99
C GLY A 52 -20.80 0.73 24.05
N ARG A 53 -19.73 0.64 24.85
CA ARG A 53 -18.67 1.64 24.85
C ARG A 53 -17.74 1.49 23.65
N LEU A 54 -17.20 2.60 23.16
CA LEU A 54 -16.18 2.60 22.11
C LEU A 54 -14.96 1.81 22.58
N ALA A 55 -14.49 0.90 21.72
CA ALA A 55 -13.22 0.21 21.89
C ALA A 55 -12.11 0.97 21.16
N GLU A 56 -10.93 1.04 21.78
CA GLU A 56 -9.73 1.52 21.09
C GLU A 56 -9.26 0.50 20.04
N TRP A 57 -8.61 1.01 19.00
CA TRP A 57 -8.06 0.21 17.91
C TRP A 57 -6.66 -0.31 18.26
#